data_AF-A0A447MX79-F1
#
_entry.id   AF-A0A447MX79-F1
#
_cell.length_a   1.000
_cell.length_b   1.000
_cell.length_c   1.000
_cell.angle_alpha   90.00
_cell.angle_beta   90.00
_cell.angle_gamma   90.00
#
_symmetry.space_group_name_H-M   'P 1'
#
loop_
_entity.id
_entity.type
_entity.pdbx_description
1 polymer ?
#
loop_
_entity_poly.entity_id
_entity_poly.type
_entity_poly.pdbx_seq_one_letter_code
_entity_poly.pdbx_strand_id
1 'polypeptide(L)'
;MSFNVSIPLDWGENRTSVAMNYNQSSQSRSSTVSMTGSSGENSDLSWSVYGGYERYRNSNSDSSAPTTFGGNLQQNTRFGALRANYDQGDNYRQEGLGASGTLVLHPGGLTAGPYTSDTFALIHADGAQGAIVQNGQGAVVDRFGYAILPSLSPYRVNNVTLDTRKMRSDAELTGGSQQIVPYAGAIARVNFATISGKAVLISVKMPDGGIPPMGADVFNGEGTNIGMVGQRWTDLCPYRPSVGFSTGALGNRGKPALPGCLPTRSSHQRTVSLSEQKSARRNSTMLFSFRTLLFITSLFVSAGTWSSCIKVTDKSALSDAAIKAGYTAQNWIGATDTNTGNIGLPTVISISNSETFQPSGTLLASGIGNFLTAATGTPYSSKQVLYRCDSADAGKLYEMYSTNGDSAFAGAFFTPEVEGAYYDVERNVAVRMTNLSTGEYYSRFWKERQLTADSWFQDDKYIYIPASAFSNVLYEMFKIDSRKYFAYQNPMDRDTWTQPRGYIAF
;
A
#
# COMPACT_ATOMS: atom_id res chain seq x y z
N MET A 1 -24.82 -42.72 -22.19
CA MET A 1 -25.43 -41.45 -21.73
C MET A 1 -25.05 -41.25 -20.28
N SER A 2 -24.46 -40.12 -19.95
CA SER A 2 -24.07 -39.73 -18.59
C SER A 2 -24.79 -38.43 -18.23
N PHE A 3 -25.37 -38.36 -17.04
CA PHE A 3 -26.07 -37.19 -16.52
C PHE A 3 -25.53 -36.89 -15.13
N ASN A 4 -25.10 -35.65 -14.89
CA ASN A 4 -24.57 -35.20 -13.60
C ASN A 4 -25.31 -33.92 -13.18
N VAL A 5 -25.83 -33.90 -11.96
CA VAL A 5 -26.46 -32.73 -11.34
C VAL A 5 -25.76 -32.46 -10.03
N SER A 6 -25.13 -31.30 -9.90
CA SER A 6 -24.51 -30.84 -8.65
C SER A 6 -25.20 -29.61 -8.11
N ILE A 7 -25.62 -29.65 -6.86
CA ILE A 7 -26.25 -28.56 -6.13
C ILE A 7 -25.29 -28.13 -5.01
N PRO A 8 -24.70 -26.92 -5.08
CA PRO A 8 -23.96 -26.38 -3.95
C PRO A 8 -24.93 -25.96 -2.84
N LEU A 9 -24.59 -26.30 -1.60
CA LEU A 9 -25.28 -25.94 -0.38
C LEU A 9 -24.30 -25.15 0.48
N ASP A 10 -24.45 -23.83 0.48
CA ASP A 10 -23.58 -22.93 1.25
C ASP A 10 -24.27 -22.59 2.57
N TRP A 11 -23.72 -23.09 3.69
CA TRP A 11 -24.24 -22.83 5.04
C TRP A 11 -23.12 -22.25 5.91
N GLY A 12 -23.08 -20.91 6.00
CA GLY A 12 -22.07 -20.20 6.79
C GLY A 12 -20.69 -20.27 6.14
N GLU A 13 -19.68 -20.71 6.90
CA GLU A 13 -18.29 -20.83 6.42
C GLU A 13 -17.96 -22.23 5.85
N ASN A 14 -18.90 -23.19 5.94
CA ASN A 14 -18.72 -24.55 5.44
C ASN A 14 -19.34 -24.69 4.05
N ARG A 15 -18.53 -25.08 3.08
CA ARG A 15 -19.01 -25.39 1.72
C ARG A 15 -19.39 -26.85 1.64
N THR A 16 -20.65 -27.12 1.34
CA THR A 16 -21.15 -28.48 1.09
C THR A 16 -21.72 -28.54 -0.32
N SER A 17 -21.58 -29.66 -1.01
CA SER A 17 -22.25 -29.87 -2.29
C SER A 17 -22.78 -31.28 -2.38
N VAL A 18 -23.97 -31.41 -2.97
CA VAL A 18 -24.60 -32.70 -3.24
C VAL A 18 -24.64 -32.89 -4.75
N ALA A 19 -24.09 -34.00 -5.22
CA ALA A 19 -24.10 -34.35 -6.63
C ALA A 19 -24.78 -35.70 -6.85
N MET A 20 -25.57 -35.80 -7.92
CA MET A 20 -26.15 -37.04 -8.40
C MET A 20 -25.59 -37.33 -9.79
N ASN A 21 -24.95 -38.48 -9.93
CA ASN A 21 -24.40 -38.96 -11.18
C ASN A 21 -25.17 -40.20 -11.63
N TYR A 22 -25.66 -40.17 -12.86
CA TYR A 22 -26.38 -41.25 -13.50
C TYR A 22 -25.69 -41.62 -14.81
N ASN A 23 -25.18 -42.84 -14.90
CA ASN A 23 -24.48 -43.34 -16.07
C ASN A 23 -25.24 -44.53 -16.67
N GLN A 24 -25.43 -44.48 -17.99
CA GLN A 24 -26.07 -45.52 -18.78
C GLN A 24 -25.19 -45.89 -19.97
N SER A 25 -24.63 -47.09 -19.92
CA SER A 25 -23.88 -47.74 -20.99
C SER A 25 -24.77 -48.75 -21.73
N SER A 26 -24.25 -49.34 -22.80
CA SER A 26 -24.89 -50.47 -23.48
C SER A 26 -24.97 -51.71 -22.57
N GLN A 27 -24.07 -51.84 -21.59
CA GLN A 27 -23.98 -53.02 -20.73
C GLN A 27 -24.32 -52.79 -19.24
N SER A 28 -24.23 -51.55 -18.73
CA SER A 28 -24.54 -51.24 -17.33
C SER A 28 -25.29 -49.92 -17.14
N ARG A 29 -26.01 -49.81 -16.02
CA ARG A 29 -26.69 -48.60 -15.55
C ARG A 29 -26.28 -48.37 -14.10
N SER A 30 -25.63 -47.26 -13.80
CA SER A 30 -25.23 -46.88 -12.45
C SER A 30 -25.83 -45.55 -12.03
N SER A 31 -26.16 -45.43 -10.76
CA SER A 31 -26.68 -44.21 -10.15
C SER A 31 -25.98 -44.02 -8.80
N THR A 32 -25.27 -42.91 -8.64
CA THR A 32 -24.52 -42.59 -7.43
C THR A 32 -24.88 -41.20 -6.95
N VAL A 33 -25.19 -41.07 -5.67
CA VAL A 33 -25.40 -39.80 -4.98
C VAL A 33 -24.19 -39.58 -4.08
N SER A 34 -23.57 -38.41 -4.17
CA SER A 34 -22.41 -38.04 -3.36
C SER A 34 -22.65 -36.71 -2.67
N MET A 35 -22.26 -36.62 -1.40
CA MET A 35 -22.20 -35.39 -0.64
C MET A 35 -20.73 -35.12 -0.30
N THR A 36 -20.26 -33.94 -0.67
CA THR A 36 -18.88 -33.51 -0.41
C THR A 36 -18.90 -32.22 0.37
N GLY A 37 -17.92 -31.98 1.23
CA GLY A 37 -17.80 -30.72 1.92
C GLY A 37 -16.38 -30.41 2.35
N SER A 38 -16.13 -29.15 2.66
CA SER A 38 -14.90 -28.68 3.26
C SER A 38 -15.17 -27.87 4.53
N SER A 39 -14.29 -28.01 5.52
CA SER A 39 -14.38 -27.32 6.80
C SER A 39 -13.02 -26.79 7.25
N GLY A 40 -13.04 -25.71 8.05
CA GLY A 40 -11.87 -25.00 8.55
C GLY A 40 -11.66 -23.64 7.88
N GLU A 41 -10.97 -22.73 8.58
CA GLU A 41 -10.72 -21.34 8.17
C GLU A 41 -10.06 -21.24 6.77
N ASN A 42 -9.23 -22.23 6.40
CA ASN A 42 -8.60 -22.33 5.08
C ASN A 42 -9.14 -23.53 4.25
N SER A 43 -10.27 -24.12 4.63
CA SER A 43 -10.81 -25.36 4.02
C SER A 43 -9.83 -26.54 4.06
N ASP A 44 -9.06 -26.66 5.15
CA ASP A 44 -7.99 -27.65 5.31
C ASP A 44 -8.50 -29.09 5.45
N LEU A 45 -9.75 -29.27 5.89
CA LEU A 45 -10.42 -30.56 5.98
C LEU A 45 -11.43 -30.71 4.86
N SER A 46 -11.28 -31.73 4.03
CA SER A 46 -12.25 -32.12 3.00
C SER A 46 -12.77 -33.51 3.29
N TRP A 47 -14.05 -33.71 3.06
CA TRP A 47 -14.71 -34.98 3.25
C TRP A 47 -15.69 -35.22 2.11
N SER A 48 -15.90 -36.48 1.78
CA SER A 48 -16.99 -36.86 0.92
C SER A 48 -17.54 -38.21 1.31
N VAL A 49 -18.84 -38.38 1.11
CA VAL A 49 -19.56 -39.64 1.29
C VAL A 49 -20.40 -39.84 0.06
N TYR A 50 -20.48 -41.07 -0.41
CA TYR A 50 -21.25 -41.38 -1.60
C TYR A 50 -21.88 -42.76 -1.48
N GLY A 51 -23.06 -42.90 -2.07
CA GLY A 51 -23.84 -44.12 -2.08
C GLY A 51 -24.49 -44.29 -3.45
N GLY A 52 -24.50 -45.51 -3.96
CA GLY A 52 -25.07 -45.79 -5.25
C GLY A 52 -25.32 -47.25 -5.50
N TYR A 53 -25.86 -47.55 -6.67
CA TYR A 53 -26.07 -48.90 -7.14
C TYR A 53 -25.72 -49.00 -8.62
N GLU A 54 -25.27 -50.18 -9.03
CA GLU A 54 -25.02 -50.51 -10.43
C GLU A 54 -25.87 -51.72 -10.86
N ARG A 55 -26.38 -51.71 -12.08
CA ARG A 55 -27.14 -52.81 -12.69
C ARG A 55 -26.53 -53.19 -14.02
N TYR A 56 -26.11 -54.44 -14.15
CA TYR A 56 -25.61 -55.01 -15.40
C TYR A 56 -26.75 -55.64 -16.19
N ARG A 57 -26.80 -55.40 -17.51
CA ARG A 57 -27.87 -55.92 -18.40
C ARG A 57 -27.81 -57.44 -18.60
N ASN A 58 -26.69 -58.09 -18.32
CA ASN A 58 -26.44 -59.49 -18.64
C ASN A 58 -26.48 -60.44 -17.43
N SER A 59 -26.96 -59.97 -16.28
CA SER A 59 -27.07 -60.76 -15.06
C SER A 59 -28.46 -61.38 -14.97
N ASN A 60 -28.55 -62.69 -14.73
CA ASN A 60 -29.80 -63.42 -14.52
C ASN A 60 -30.72 -62.69 -13.52
N SER A 61 -32.03 -62.78 -13.76
CA SER A 61 -33.13 -62.05 -13.11
C SER A 61 -33.22 -62.09 -11.57
N ASP A 62 -32.34 -62.85 -10.90
CA ASP A 62 -32.26 -63.01 -9.43
C ASP A 62 -31.05 -62.30 -8.79
N SER A 63 -30.22 -61.60 -9.57
CA SER A 63 -29.01 -60.95 -9.05
C SER A 63 -29.36 -59.58 -8.46
N SER A 64 -29.23 -59.41 -7.14
CA SER A 64 -29.35 -58.12 -6.45
C SER A 64 -28.48 -57.06 -7.14
N ALA A 65 -29.00 -55.84 -7.29
CA ALA A 65 -28.23 -54.73 -7.85
C ALA A 65 -27.09 -54.38 -6.89
N PRO A 66 -25.81 -54.56 -7.26
CA PRO A 66 -24.70 -54.27 -6.36
C PRO A 66 -24.78 -52.84 -5.85
N THR A 67 -24.82 -52.72 -4.52
CA THR A 67 -24.80 -51.43 -3.83
C THR A 67 -23.37 -51.08 -3.48
N THR A 68 -23.03 -49.80 -3.59
CA THR A 68 -21.72 -49.28 -3.21
C THR A 68 -21.92 -48.09 -2.28
N PHE A 69 -21.29 -48.12 -1.12
CA PHE A 69 -21.23 -47.00 -0.21
C PHE A 69 -19.78 -46.75 0.16
N GLY A 70 -19.36 -45.49 0.09
CA GLY A 70 -18.00 -45.13 0.41
C GLY A 70 -17.91 -43.72 0.97
N GLY A 71 -16.75 -43.43 1.54
CA GLY A 71 -16.41 -42.11 2.00
C GLY A 71 -14.90 -41.92 2.02
N ASN A 72 -14.50 -40.67 1.84
CA ASN A 72 -13.13 -40.26 2.04
C ASN A 72 -13.05 -39.02 2.91
N LEU A 73 -11.93 -38.92 3.61
CA LEU A 73 -11.56 -37.82 4.47
C LEU A 73 -10.13 -37.44 4.10
N GLN A 74 -9.89 -36.17 3.80
CA GLN A 74 -8.57 -35.63 3.54
C GLN A 74 -8.33 -34.40 4.39
N GLN A 75 -7.30 -34.46 5.23
CA GLN A 75 -6.84 -33.35 6.05
C GLN A 75 -5.48 -32.85 5.53
N ASN A 76 -5.43 -31.60 5.09
CA ASN A 76 -4.19 -30.93 4.74
C ASN A 76 -3.58 -30.32 6.01
N THR A 77 -2.32 -30.65 6.26
CA THR A 77 -1.53 -30.10 7.37
C THR A 77 -0.30 -29.40 6.81
N ARG A 78 0.35 -28.56 7.64
CA ARG A 78 1.62 -27.90 7.30
C ARG A 78 2.76 -28.85 6.90
N PHE A 79 2.64 -30.14 7.21
CA PHE A 79 3.65 -31.17 6.91
C PHE A 79 3.23 -32.14 5.81
N GLY A 80 2.04 -32.00 5.23
CA GLY A 80 1.49 -32.95 4.27
C GLY A 80 -0.01 -33.15 4.37
N ALA A 81 -0.58 -33.90 3.43
CA ALA A 81 -1.97 -34.31 3.42
C ALA A 81 -2.13 -35.75 3.92
N LEU A 82 -3.03 -35.93 4.89
CA LEU A 82 -3.49 -37.24 5.35
C LEU A 82 -4.81 -37.56 4.68
N ARG A 83 -4.95 -38.78 4.18
CA ARG A 83 -6.13 -39.28 3.49
C ARG A 83 -6.57 -40.59 4.12
N ALA A 84 -7.86 -40.71 4.35
CA ALA A 84 -8.51 -41.95 4.74
C ALA A 84 -9.68 -42.18 3.79
N ASN A 85 -9.78 -43.38 3.22
CA ASN A 85 -10.91 -43.77 2.40
C ASN A 85 -11.44 -45.12 2.86
N TYR A 86 -12.74 -45.26 2.75
CA TYR A 86 -13.48 -46.46 3.11
C TYR A 86 -14.53 -46.68 2.04
N ASP A 87 -14.49 -47.83 1.37
CA ASP A 87 -15.37 -48.15 0.27
C ASP A 87 -15.87 -49.58 0.42
N GLN A 88 -17.19 -49.76 0.46
CA GLN A 88 -17.87 -51.02 0.66
C GLN A 88 -18.82 -51.27 -0.51
N GLY A 89 -18.59 -52.37 -1.23
CA GLY A 89 -19.53 -52.93 -2.18
C GLY A 89 -20.07 -54.28 -1.71
N ASP A 90 -20.98 -54.87 -2.49
CA ASP A 90 -21.57 -56.19 -2.19
C ASP A 90 -20.52 -57.32 -2.12
N ASN A 91 -19.45 -57.23 -2.92
CA ASN A 91 -18.43 -58.28 -3.05
C ASN A 91 -17.02 -57.84 -2.66
N TYR A 92 -16.85 -56.60 -2.19
CA TYR A 92 -15.54 -56.09 -1.81
C TYR A 92 -15.64 -55.05 -0.69
N ARG A 93 -14.59 -54.97 0.12
CA ARG A 93 -14.37 -53.91 1.09
C ARG A 93 -12.95 -53.40 0.90
N GLN A 94 -12.81 -52.10 0.75
CA GLN A 94 -11.53 -51.42 0.59
C GLN A 94 -11.40 -50.37 1.68
N GLU A 95 -10.27 -50.41 2.37
CA GLU A 95 -9.89 -49.42 3.37
C GLU A 95 -8.50 -48.93 2.98
N GLY A 96 -8.36 -47.61 2.89
CA GLY A 96 -7.10 -46.99 2.53
C GLY A 96 -6.75 -45.90 3.53
N LEU A 97 -5.50 -45.91 3.96
CA LEU A 97 -4.87 -44.79 4.67
C LEU A 97 -3.67 -44.35 3.84
N GLY A 98 -3.60 -43.07 3.55
CA GLY A 98 -2.53 -42.47 2.77
C GLY A 98 -1.99 -41.22 3.45
N ALA A 99 -0.68 -41.04 3.41
CA ALA A 99 -0.04 -39.79 3.79
C ALA A 99 0.82 -39.33 2.61
N SER A 100 0.79 -38.05 2.30
CA SER A 100 1.58 -37.45 1.23
C SER A 100 2.18 -36.13 1.70
N GLY A 101 3.43 -35.89 1.38
CA GLY A 101 4.16 -34.70 1.79
C GLY A 101 5.56 -34.72 1.18
N THR A 102 6.32 -33.67 1.43
CA THR A 102 7.68 -33.52 0.90
C THR A 102 8.67 -33.41 2.05
N LEU A 103 9.80 -34.11 1.90
CA LEU A 103 10.97 -33.97 2.76
C LEU A 103 12.12 -33.44 1.91
N VAL A 104 12.68 -32.31 2.30
CA VAL A 104 13.79 -31.66 1.59
C VAL A 104 15.02 -31.69 2.48
N LEU A 105 16.08 -32.33 2.00
CA LEU A 105 17.40 -32.28 2.60
C LEU A 105 18.19 -31.12 1.98
N HIS A 106 18.65 -30.20 2.81
CA HIS A 106 19.40 -29.01 2.38
C HIS A 106 20.53 -28.71 3.37
N PRO A 107 21.47 -27.79 3.05
CA PRO A 107 22.60 -27.49 3.94
C PRO A 107 22.22 -27.01 5.35
N GLY A 108 20.98 -26.56 5.54
CA GLY A 108 20.43 -26.12 6.82
C GLY A 108 19.73 -27.21 7.63
N GLY A 109 19.60 -28.43 7.09
CA GLY A 109 18.97 -29.56 7.75
C GLY A 109 17.91 -30.27 6.91
N LEU A 110 16.89 -30.78 7.59
CA LEU A 110 15.77 -31.49 7.00
C LEU A 110 14.49 -30.70 7.27
N THR A 111 13.81 -30.27 6.21
CA THR A 111 12.52 -29.58 6.29
C THR A 111 11.42 -30.46 5.71
N ALA A 112 10.35 -30.63 6.50
CA ALA A 112 9.13 -31.30 6.07
C ALA A 112 8.08 -30.26 5.68
N GLY A 113 7.32 -30.54 4.62
CA GLY A 113 6.30 -29.62 4.11
C GLY A 113 5.22 -30.32 3.32
N PRO A 114 4.25 -29.53 2.80
CA PRO A 114 3.17 -30.06 1.99
C PRO A 114 3.67 -30.70 0.70
N TYR A 115 2.77 -31.34 -0.03
CA TYR A 115 3.09 -31.95 -1.33
C TYR A 115 3.61 -30.88 -2.31
N THR A 116 4.78 -31.12 -2.91
CA THR A 116 5.45 -30.20 -3.83
C THR A 116 5.25 -30.60 -5.29
N SER A 117 5.33 -29.63 -6.18
CA SER A 117 5.47 -29.83 -7.63
C SER A 117 6.96 -29.98 -8.00
N ASP A 118 7.25 -30.25 -9.27
CA ASP A 118 8.61 -30.38 -9.79
C ASP A 118 9.46 -29.12 -9.57
N THR A 119 8.81 -27.95 -9.57
CA THR A 119 9.46 -26.65 -9.31
C THR A 119 8.88 -26.04 -8.05
N PHE A 120 9.70 -25.88 -7.02
CA PHE A 120 9.27 -25.41 -5.71
C PHE A 120 10.36 -24.54 -5.06
N ALA A 121 9.99 -23.81 -4.00
CA ALA A 121 10.93 -22.96 -3.27
C ALA A 121 11.20 -23.48 -1.86
N LEU A 122 12.47 -23.41 -1.45
CA LEU A 122 12.89 -23.53 -0.06
C LEU A 122 13.12 -22.12 0.49
N ILE A 123 12.26 -21.71 1.40
CA ILE A 123 12.32 -20.42 2.08
C ILE A 123 13.24 -20.56 3.30
N HIS A 124 14.11 -19.58 3.48
CA HIS A 124 14.99 -19.43 4.62
C HIS A 124 14.80 -18.04 5.24
N ALA A 125 14.29 -18.01 6.47
CA ALA A 125 13.98 -16.81 7.22
C ALA A 125 14.33 -17.04 8.70
N ASP A 126 15.57 -16.72 9.07
CA ASP A 126 16.11 -16.99 10.41
C ASP A 126 15.31 -16.27 11.50
N GLY A 127 14.79 -16.99 12.49
CA GLY A 127 14.02 -16.37 13.58
C GLY A 127 12.59 -15.94 13.21
N ALA A 128 12.15 -16.06 11.95
CA ALA A 128 10.77 -15.78 11.53
C ALA A 128 9.80 -16.94 11.82
N GLN A 129 10.00 -17.66 12.92
CA GLN A 129 9.20 -18.83 13.29
C GLN A 129 7.72 -18.43 13.43
N GLY A 130 6.84 -19.21 12.81
CA GLY A 130 5.39 -18.95 12.82
C GLY A 130 4.88 -18.06 11.68
N ALA A 131 5.77 -17.48 10.87
CA ALA A 131 5.36 -16.79 9.66
C ALA A 131 4.70 -17.75 8.67
N ILE A 132 3.56 -17.34 8.10
CA ILE A 132 2.78 -18.17 7.16
C ILE A 132 3.27 -17.87 5.74
N VAL A 133 3.53 -18.91 4.96
CA VAL A 133 3.88 -18.76 3.54
C VAL A 133 2.61 -18.54 2.74
N GLN A 134 2.51 -17.40 2.05
CA GLN A 134 1.37 -17.11 1.19
C GLN A 134 1.35 -18.09 0.00
N ASN A 135 0.16 -18.62 -0.31
CA ASN A 135 -0.02 -19.70 -1.30
C ASN A 135 0.79 -20.98 -0.98
N GLY A 136 1.24 -21.14 0.26
CA GLY A 136 2.05 -22.26 0.73
C GLY A 136 1.27 -23.50 1.16
N GLN A 137 -0.03 -23.60 0.89
CA GLN A 137 -0.90 -24.69 1.38
C GLN A 137 -0.80 -24.88 2.91
N GLY A 138 -0.82 -23.78 3.67
CA GLY A 138 -0.68 -23.82 5.13
C GLY A 138 0.74 -24.07 5.63
N ALA A 139 1.76 -24.00 4.77
CA ALA A 139 3.16 -24.04 5.19
C ALA A 139 3.50 -22.85 6.11
N VAL A 140 4.22 -23.16 7.19
CA VAL A 140 4.64 -22.22 8.22
C VAL A 140 6.14 -22.38 8.44
N VAL A 141 6.84 -21.27 8.64
CA VAL A 141 8.26 -21.27 8.98
C VAL A 141 8.48 -22.02 10.30
N ASP A 142 9.32 -23.05 10.22
CA ASP A 142 9.65 -23.91 11.35
C ASP A 142 10.58 -23.22 12.37
N ARG A 143 10.95 -23.94 13.42
CA ARG A 143 11.88 -23.43 14.46
C ARG A 143 13.30 -23.20 13.96
N PHE A 144 13.67 -23.78 12.82
CA PHE A 144 14.98 -23.65 12.21
C PHE A 144 14.99 -22.53 11.15
N GLY A 145 13.87 -21.83 10.93
CA GLY A 145 13.77 -20.75 9.97
C GLY A 145 13.47 -21.22 8.55
N TYR A 146 13.00 -22.45 8.34
CA TYR A 146 12.75 -23.00 7.01
C TYR A 146 11.26 -23.25 6.74
N ALA A 147 10.86 -23.04 5.49
CA ALA A 147 9.55 -23.42 4.98
C ALA A 147 9.62 -23.83 3.51
N ILE A 148 8.64 -24.59 3.05
CA ILE A 148 8.54 -25.04 1.66
C ILE A 148 7.34 -24.34 1.01
N LEU A 149 7.58 -23.68 -0.12
CA LEU A 149 6.51 -23.19 -1.00
C LEU A 149 6.29 -24.24 -2.10
N PRO A 150 5.12 -24.90 -2.15
CA PRO A 150 4.94 -26.17 -2.83
C PRO A 150 4.99 -26.10 -4.36
N SER A 151 4.68 -24.94 -4.95
CA SER A 151 4.63 -24.81 -6.42
C SER A 151 5.07 -23.43 -6.86
N LEU A 152 5.92 -23.40 -7.89
CA LEU A 152 6.33 -22.21 -8.61
C LEU A 152 6.09 -22.39 -10.11
N SER A 153 5.80 -21.29 -10.80
CA SER A 153 5.72 -21.26 -12.26
C SER A 153 7.12 -21.12 -12.87
N PRO A 154 7.62 -22.11 -13.63
CA PRO A 154 8.93 -22.02 -14.25
C PRO A 154 8.97 -20.92 -15.32
N TYR A 155 10.13 -20.30 -15.51
CA TYR A 155 10.37 -19.20 -16.47
C TYR A 155 9.47 -17.97 -16.29
N ARG A 156 8.83 -17.84 -15.12
CA ARG A 156 7.96 -16.72 -14.78
C ARG A 156 8.38 -16.10 -13.46
N VAL A 157 8.06 -14.82 -13.29
CA VAL A 157 8.22 -14.13 -12.01
C VAL A 157 7.21 -14.71 -11.03
N ASN A 158 7.71 -15.28 -9.94
CA ASN A 158 6.90 -15.75 -8.82
C ASN A 158 7.18 -14.83 -7.64
N ASN A 159 6.10 -14.32 -7.04
CA ASN A 159 6.20 -13.51 -5.84
C ASN A 159 6.01 -14.42 -4.61
N VAL A 160 7.06 -14.50 -3.80
CA VAL A 160 7.09 -15.28 -2.55
C VAL A 160 6.89 -14.30 -1.42
N THR A 161 5.77 -14.43 -0.70
CA THR A 161 5.40 -13.52 0.39
C THR A 161 5.28 -14.28 1.69
N LEU A 162 5.79 -13.71 2.76
CA LEU A 162 5.62 -14.18 4.13
C LEU A 162 4.64 -13.27 4.88
N ASP A 163 3.66 -13.89 5.52
CA ASP A 163 2.70 -13.21 6.38
C ASP A 163 3.19 -13.25 7.84
N THR A 164 3.40 -12.06 8.41
CA THR A 164 3.95 -11.86 9.76
C THR A 164 2.89 -11.91 10.87
N ARG A 165 1.59 -12.00 10.54
CA ARG A 165 0.51 -11.91 11.55
C ARG A 165 0.59 -12.95 12.66
N LYS A 166 1.13 -14.14 12.37
CA LYS A 166 1.32 -15.24 13.34
C LYS A 166 2.81 -15.50 13.66
N MET A 167 3.70 -14.61 13.23
CA MET A 167 5.14 -14.69 13.52
C MET A 167 5.41 -14.31 14.97
N ARG A 168 6.42 -14.93 15.59
CA ARG A 168 6.87 -14.52 16.92
C ARG A 168 7.44 -13.10 16.92
N SER A 169 7.30 -12.38 18.04
CA SER A 169 7.66 -10.96 18.19
C SER A 169 9.15 -10.70 18.48
N ASP A 170 10.00 -11.70 18.32
CA ASP A 170 11.44 -11.66 18.57
C ASP A 170 12.28 -11.44 17.31
N ALA A 171 11.66 -11.35 16.14
CA ALA A 171 12.30 -11.00 14.90
C ALA A 171 11.41 -10.10 14.02
N GLU A 172 12.04 -9.29 13.19
CA GLU A 172 11.38 -8.47 12.17
C GLU A 172 11.92 -8.84 10.78
N LEU A 173 11.05 -8.88 9.77
CA LEU A 173 11.47 -9.12 8.37
C LEU A 173 11.86 -7.79 7.72
N THR A 174 13.04 -7.72 7.13
CA THR A 174 13.49 -6.50 6.41
C THR A 174 12.69 -6.26 5.12
N GLY A 175 12.06 -7.30 4.59
CA GLY A 175 11.11 -7.22 3.47
C GLY A 175 10.21 -8.45 3.44
N GLY A 176 8.88 -8.25 3.39
CA GLY A 176 7.89 -9.35 3.45
C GLY A 176 7.66 -10.11 2.14
N SER A 177 8.27 -9.67 1.04
CA SER A 177 8.04 -10.22 -0.31
C SER A 177 9.33 -10.29 -1.10
N GLN A 178 9.56 -11.39 -1.83
CA GLN A 178 10.72 -11.62 -2.68
C GLN A 178 10.27 -12.16 -4.03
N GLN A 179 10.94 -11.72 -5.12
CA GLN A 179 10.63 -12.19 -6.47
C GLN A 179 11.72 -13.12 -6.98
N ILE A 180 11.30 -14.26 -7.54
CA ILE A 180 12.22 -15.24 -8.13
C ILE A 180 11.71 -15.75 -9.48
N VAL A 181 12.63 -16.15 -10.35
CA VAL A 181 12.35 -16.76 -11.66
C VAL A 181 13.05 -18.12 -11.74
N PRO A 182 12.38 -19.23 -11.35
CA PRO A 182 13.01 -20.55 -11.34
C PRO A 182 12.99 -21.22 -12.72
N TYR A 183 13.97 -22.08 -12.96
CA TYR A 183 13.94 -23.05 -14.07
C TYR A 183 12.99 -24.21 -13.76
N ALA A 184 12.51 -24.92 -14.79
CA ALA A 184 11.73 -26.13 -14.58
C ALA A 184 12.55 -27.20 -13.84
N GLY A 185 11.99 -27.78 -12.78
CA GLY A 185 12.67 -28.77 -11.94
C GLY A 185 13.59 -28.15 -10.87
N ALA A 186 13.66 -26.82 -10.78
CA ALA A 186 14.54 -26.15 -9.83
C ALA A 186 13.94 -26.08 -8.42
N ILE A 187 14.80 -26.29 -7.42
CA ILE A 187 14.53 -25.99 -6.01
C ILE A 187 15.11 -24.61 -5.72
N ALA A 188 14.28 -23.57 -5.82
CA ALA A 188 14.74 -22.21 -5.64
C ALA A 188 14.90 -21.88 -4.15
N ARG A 189 16.11 -21.48 -3.73
CA ARG A 189 16.33 -20.98 -2.37
C ARG A 189 15.93 -19.50 -2.29
N VAL A 190 15.02 -19.16 -1.39
CA VAL A 190 14.58 -17.78 -1.15
C VAL A 190 14.99 -17.38 0.25
N ASN A 191 15.92 -16.42 0.36
CA ASN A 191 16.40 -15.93 1.63
C ASN A 191 15.67 -14.64 2.00
N PHE A 192 15.06 -14.62 3.18
CA PHE A 192 14.51 -13.42 3.79
C PHE A 192 15.46 -12.94 4.88
N ALA A 193 15.96 -11.71 4.74
CA ALA A 193 16.72 -11.07 5.80
C ALA A 193 15.79 -10.79 6.98
N THR A 194 16.21 -11.24 8.16
CA THR A 194 15.51 -11.05 9.42
C THR A 194 16.42 -10.30 10.37
N ILE A 195 15.84 -9.36 11.11
CA ILE A 195 16.50 -8.62 12.16
C ILE A 195 16.00 -9.21 13.48
N SER A 196 16.86 -9.95 14.17
CA SER A 196 16.52 -10.48 15.50
C SER A 196 16.53 -9.36 16.54
N GLY A 197 15.39 -9.15 17.19
CA GLY A 197 15.16 -8.12 18.18
C GLY A 197 13.68 -7.90 18.42
N LYS A 198 13.32 -7.35 19.58
CA LYS A 198 11.93 -6.94 19.83
C LYS A 198 11.73 -5.54 19.28
N ALA A 199 10.82 -5.35 18.34
CA ALA A 199 10.39 -4.02 17.94
C ALA A 199 9.78 -3.29 19.16
N VAL A 200 10.51 -2.32 19.70
CA VAL A 200 10.08 -1.47 20.81
C VAL A 200 9.99 -0.04 20.31
N LEU A 201 8.97 0.65 20.77
CA LEU A 201 8.75 2.05 20.43
C LEU A 201 9.35 2.94 21.53
N ILE A 202 10.48 3.61 21.27
CA ILE A 202 11.25 4.34 22.29
C ILE A 202 10.97 5.85 22.21
N SER A 203 10.67 6.45 23.37
CA SER A 203 10.53 7.89 23.50
C SER A 203 11.80 8.53 24.05
N VAL A 204 12.53 9.22 23.17
CA VAL A 204 13.83 9.83 23.50
C VAL A 204 13.67 11.33 23.74
N LYS A 205 14.25 11.82 24.84
CA LYS A 205 14.43 13.25 25.13
C LYS A 205 15.91 13.54 25.34
N MET A 206 16.37 14.67 24.83
CA MET A 206 17.73 15.15 25.06
C MET A 206 17.90 15.62 26.52
N PRO A 207 19.14 15.65 27.07
CA PRO A 207 19.41 16.03 28.47
C PRO A 207 18.94 17.45 28.84
N ASP A 208 18.81 18.33 27.85
CA ASP A 208 18.28 19.69 27.96
C ASP A 208 16.74 19.74 27.94
N GLY A 209 16.07 18.58 27.90
CA GLY A 209 14.62 18.47 27.69
C GLY A 209 14.20 18.64 26.23
N GLY A 210 15.17 18.86 25.35
CA GLY A 210 14.99 19.02 23.91
C GLY A 210 14.66 17.72 23.20
N ILE A 211 14.32 17.89 21.95
CA ILE A 211 13.72 16.91 21.07
C ILE A 211 14.75 16.55 19.99
N PRO A 212 15.16 15.28 19.81
CA PRO A 212 16.01 14.91 18.70
C PRO A 212 15.33 15.28 17.37
N PRO A 213 16.07 15.89 16.41
CA PRO A 213 15.49 16.26 15.12
C PRO A 213 15.03 15.01 14.36
N MET A 214 13.93 15.14 13.61
CA MET A 214 13.42 14.09 12.74
C MET A 214 14.50 13.70 11.72
N GLY A 215 14.62 12.41 11.43
CA GLY A 215 15.63 11.90 10.50
C GLY A 215 17.00 11.69 11.14
N ALA A 216 17.14 11.91 12.45
CA ALA A 216 18.36 11.54 13.17
C ALA A 216 18.47 10.01 13.26
N ASP A 217 19.63 9.48 12.87
CA ASP A 217 19.96 8.08 13.04
C ASP A 217 20.18 7.73 14.52
N VAL A 218 19.61 6.62 14.95
CA VAL A 218 19.76 6.05 16.29
C VAL A 218 20.74 4.90 16.20
N PHE A 219 21.83 4.98 16.96
CA PHE A 219 22.84 3.93 17.02
C PHE A 219 22.80 3.21 18.36
N ASN A 220 23.03 1.90 18.34
CA ASN A 220 23.33 1.15 19.56
C ASN A 220 24.77 1.44 20.04
N GLY A 221 25.13 0.96 21.24
CA GLY A 221 26.48 1.17 21.78
C GLY A 221 27.60 0.40 21.05
N GLU A 222 27.28 -0.41 20.04
CA GLU A 222 28.22 -1.05 19.12
C GLU A 222 28.40 -0.23 17.82
N GLY A 223 27.72 0.92 17.69
CA GLY A 223 27.77 1.78 16.50
C GLY A 223 26.92 1.29 15.32
N THR A 224 26.02 0.31 15.54
CA THR A 224 25.07 -0.17 14.53
C THR A 224 23.83 0.72 14.51
N ASN A 225 23.42 1.19 13.34
CA ASN A 225 22.15 1.92 13.18
C ASN A 225 20.99 0.97 13.44
N ILE A 226 20.15 1.31 14.41
CA ILE A 226 19.01 0.50 14.88
C ILE A 226 17.67 1.15 14.58
N GLY A 227 17.65 2.30 13.92
CA GLY A 227 16.43 3.04 13.61
C GLY A 227 16.70 4.51 13.36
N MET A 228 15.63 5.24 13.07
CA MET A 228 15.65 6.66 12.79
C MET A 228 14.53 7.35 13.55
N VAL A 229 14.77 8.57 14.02
CA VAL A 229 13.78 9.35 14.77
C VAL A 229 12.63 9.75 13.85
N GLY A 230 11.45 9.19 14.13
CA GLY A 230 10.19 9.46 13.44
C GLY A 230 9.46 10.72 13.95
N GLN A 231 8.42 11.14 13.23
CA GLN A 231 7.59 12.27 13.66
C GLN A 231 6.65 11.83 14.79
N ARG A 232 6.94 12.38 15.99
CA ARG A 232 6.42 12.05 17.33
C ARG A 232 7.30 10.97 18.01
N TRP A 233 7.71 11.27 19.25
CA TRP A 233 8.71 10.64 20.13
C TRP A 233 8.70 9.11 20.24
N THR A 234 8.87 8.39 19.15
CA THR A 234 8.56 6.96 19.09
C THR A 234 9.39 6.31 17.99
N ASP A 235 10.56 5.81 18.37
CA ASP A 235 11.51 5.07 17.52
C ASP A 235 11.11 3.60 17.49
N LEU A 236 10.93 2.97 16.32
CA LEU A 236 10.86 1.50 16.21
C LEU A 236 12.28 0.93 16.25
N CYS A 237 12.69 0.36 17.37
CA CYS A 237 14.02 -0.23 17.57
C CYS A 237 13.90 -1.74 17.81
N PRO A 238 14.67 -2.60 17.14
CA PRO A 238 14.88 -3.98 17.56
C PRO A 238 15.74 -3.99 18.84
N TYR A 239 15.13 -4.26 19.99
CA TYR A 239 15.81 -4.28 21.29
C TYR A 239 16.76 -5.48 21.43
N ARG A 240 18.05 -5.21 21.72
CA ARG A 240 19.03 -6.18 22.24
C ARG A 240 19.35 -5.87 23.71
N PRO A 241 19.53 -6.89 24.58
CA PRO A 241 19.76 -6.68 26.00
C PRO A 241 21.24 -6.36 26.28
N SER A 242 21.69 -5.17 25.89
CA SER A 242 22.85 -4.46 26.45
C SER A 242 23.10 -3.17 25.66
N VAL A 243 23.73 -2.21 26.32
CA VAL A 243 24.38 -1.00 25.78
C VAL A 243 23.52 0.28 25.60
N GLY A 244 24.11 1.40 26.04
CA GLY A 244 23.54 2.76 26.06
C GLY A 244 23.55 3.48 24.71
N PHE A 245 22.85 4.61 24.67
CA PHE A 245 22.49 5.33 23.44
C PHE A 245 23.36 6.58 23.24
N SER A 246 23.79 6.81 22.00
CA SER A 246 24.38 8.08 21.57
C SER A 246 23.77 8.52 20.24
N THR A 247 23.32 9.76 20.14
CA THR A 247 22.81 10.35 18.89
C THR A 247 23.98 10.88 18.07
N GLY A 248 24.10 10.51 16.79
CA GLY A 248 25.09 11.07 15.85
C GLY A 248 24.43 12.15 14.99
N ALA A 249 25.10 13.29 14.77
CA ALA A 249 24.63 14.37 13.90
C ALA A 249 25.87 14.84 13.15
N LEU A 250 25.81 14.92 11.82
CA LEU A 250 26.89 15.44 11.00
C LEU A 250 27.11 16.92 11.37
N GLY A 251 28.20 17.19 12.08
CA GLY A 251 28.58 18.52 12.52
C GLY A 251 29.57 18.43 13.68
N ASN A 252 30.76 18.97 13.47
CA ASN A 252 31.92 18.87 14.35
C ASN A 252 31.64 19.25 15.83
N ARG A 253 32.24 18.46 16.73
CA ARG A 253 32.48 18.62 18.20
C ARG A 253 31.42 18.08 19.20
N GLY A 254 31.87 17.08 19.97
CA GLY A 254 31.55 16.82 21.38
C GLY A 254 30.12 16.37 21.69
N LYS A 255 29.91 15.08 21.96
CA LYS A 255 28.59 14.54 22.30
C LYS A 255 28.54 13.87 23.68
N PRO A 256 27.46 14.08 24.47
CA PRO A 256 27.26 13.41 25.75
C PRO A 256 26.63 12.01 25.56
N ALA A 257 27.05 11.06 26.40
CA ALA A 257 26.48 9.72 26.49
C ALA A 257 25.31 9.71 27.49
N LEU A 258 24.22 9.00 27.17
CA LEU A 258 23.06 8.82 28.06
C LEU A 258 23.21 7.53 28.90
N PRO A 259 23.01 7.55 30.23
CA PRO A 259 22.96 6.34 31.05
C PRO A 259 21.61 5.62 30.92
N GLY A 260 21.63 4.28 30.93
CA GLY A 260 20.46 3.42 30.72
C GLY A 260 19.49 3.36 31.90
N CYS A 261 18.20 3.17 31.60
CA CYS A 261 17.13 3.04 32.60
C CYS A 261 16.60 1.60 32.68
N LEU A 262 16.69 1.01 33.88
CA LEU A 262 15.88 -0.12 34.36
C LEU A 262 14.58 0.42 35.01
N PRO A 263 13.46 -0.32 35.02
CA PRO A 263 12.25 0.14 35.69
C PRO A 263 12.16 -0.43 37.12
N THR A 264 12.04 0.45 38.11
CA THR A 264 11.45 0.11 39.42
C THR A 264 10.27 1.03 39.72
N ARG A 265 9.13 0.40 40.04
CA ARG A 265 7.87 0.98 40.49
C ARG A 265 8.07 2.02 41.62
N SER A 266 7.32 3.13 41.57
CA SER A 266 6.27 3.42 42.57
C SER A 266 5.49 4.69 42.22
N SER A 267 4.16 4.58 42.36
CA SER A 267 3.17 5.64 42.49
C SER A 267 3.55 6.74 43.49
N HIS A 268 3.29 8.02 43.15
CA HIS A 268 2.54 8.97 43.99
C HIS A 268 2.30 10.28 43.24
N GLN A 269 1.02 10.59 42.97
CA GLN A 269 0.57 11.95 42.65
C GLN A 269 0.66 12.81 43.92
N ARG A 270 1.23 14.02 43.80
CA ARG A 270 0.85 15.14 44.65
C ARG A 270 0.72 16.41 43.82
N THR A 271 -0.49 16.94 43.88
CA THR A 271 -0.95 18.27 43.49
C THR A 271 -0.21 19.34 44.30
N VAL A 272 0.21 20.43 43.65
CA VAL A 272 0.36 21.74 44.29
C VAL A 272 -0.19 22.80 43.35
N SER A 273 -1.21 23.51 43.84
CA SER A 273 -1.87 24.67 43.27
C SER A 273 -1.05 25.94 43.48
N LEU A 274 -1.13 26.89 42.54
CA LEU A 274 -0.96 28.31 42.82
C LEU A 274 -2.02 29.12 42.06
N SER A 275 -2.52 30.12 42.77
CA SER A 275 -3.75 30.88 42.56
C SER A 275 -3.53 32.26 41.93
N GLU A 276 -4.59 32.72 41.24
CA GLU A 276 -5.06 34.10 41.04
C GLU A 276 -4.17 35.16 40.35
N GLN A 277 -4.70 35.74 39.26
CA GLN A 277 -5.38 37.06 39.35
C GLN A 277 -6.25 37.37 38.12
N LYS A 278 -7.44 37.91 38.40
CA LYS A 278 -8.44 38.46 37.45
C LYS A 278 -7.96 39.79 36.85
N SER A 279 -8.31 40.04 35.58
CA SER A 279 -8.73 41.38 35.14
C SER A 279 -9.76 41.27 34.01
N ALA A 280 -10.70 42.22 34.01
CA ALA A 280 -12.02 42.11 33.42
C ALA A 280 -12.23 43.06 32.24
N ARG A 281 -13.18 42.66 31.36
CA ARG A 281 -14.08 43.48 30.51
C ARG A 281 -13.47 44.32 29.38
N ARG A 282 -13.97 44.09 28.16
CA ARG A 282 -15.14 44.83 27.61
C ARG A 282 -15.63 44.21 26.28
N ASN A 283 -16.90 43.84 26.24
CA ASN A 283 -17.66 43.69 25.01
C ASN A 283 -18.14 45.08 24.55
N SER A 284 -18.19 45.31 23.24
CA SER A 284 -19.03 46.33 22.63
C SER A 284 -19.52 45.84 21.27
N THR A 285 -20.80 45.52 21.24
CA THR A 285 -21.67 45.35 20.09
C THR A 285 -21.95 46.71 19.44
N MET A 286 -21.95 46.79 18.11
CA MET A 286 -22.79 47.76 17.39
C MET A 286 -23.15 47.21 16.00
N LEU A 287 -24.45 46.98 15.81
CA LEU A 287 -25.11 46.93 14.51
C LEU A 287 -25.16 48.35 13.93
N PHE A 288 -25.06 48.51 12.60
CA PHE A 288 -25.85 49.52 11.87
C PHE A 288 -26.09 49.13 10.40
N SER A 289 -27.21 49.63 9.91
CA SER A 289 -28.03 49.20 8.78
C SER A 289 -27.77 49.98 7.48
N PHE A 290 -28.12 49.36 6.34
CA PHE A 290 -28.50 49.87 5.02
C PHE A 290 -28.43 51.40 4.72
N ARG A 291 -27.75 51.79 3.63
CA ARG A 291 -28.36 52.31 2.38
C ARG A 291 -27.31 52.77 1.34
N THR A 292 -27.47 52.21 0.14
CA THR A 292 -27.35 52.77 -1.22
C THR A 292 -26.58 54.10 -1.43
N LEU A 293 -25.47 54.04 -2.18
CA LEU A 293 -25.13 55.10 -3.15
C LEU A 293 -24.32 54.52 -4.32
N LEU A 294 -24.88 54.62 -5.52
CA LEU A 294 -24.20 54.42 -6.79
C LEU A 294 -23.07 55.46 -6.93
N PHE A 295 -21.83 55.01 -7.17
CA PHE A 295 -20.81 55.82 -7.81
C PHE A 295 -20.09 54.98 -8.86
N ILE A 296 -20.38 55.31 -10.12
CA ILE A 296 -19.63 54.86 -11.29
C ILE A 296 -18.36 55.70 -11.31
N THR A 297 -17.26 55.16 -10.78
CA THR A 297 -15.91 55.65 -11.07
C THR A 297 -15.26 54.67 -12.02
N SER A 298 -15.16 55.10 -13.27
CA SER A 298 -14.28 54.55 -14.29
C SER A 298 -12.83 54.61 -13.80
N LEU A 299 -12.42 53.60 -13.05
CA LEU A 299 -11.01 53.26 -12.96
C LEU A 299 -10.59 52.71 -14.32
N PHE A 300 -9.83 53.50 -15.06
CA PHE A 300 -8.80 52.98 -15.95
C PHE A 300 -7.86 52.11 -15.11
N VAL A 301 -8.24 50.84 -14.91
CA VAL A 301 -7.28 49.79 -14.64
C VAL A 301 -6.50 49.71 -15.93
N SER A 302 -5.27 50.22 -15.92
CA SER A 302 -4.25 49.83 -16.88
C SER A 302 -4.14 48.32 -16.79
N ALA A 303 -4.86 47.62 -17.67
CA ALA A 303 -4.70 46.19 -17.87
C ALA A 303 -3.22 46.01 -18.19
N GLY A 304 -2.47 45.45 -17.24
CA GLY A 304 -1.11 45.01 -17.49
C GLY A 304 -1.17 44.17 -18.76
N THR A 305 -0.36 44.53 -19.75
CA THR A 305 -0.23 43.75 -20.99
C THR A 305 0.09 42.32 -20.60
N TRP A 306 -0.86 41.41 -20.81
CA TRP A 306 -0.68 39.97 -20.60
C TRP A 306 0.43 39.53 -21.55
N SER A 307 1.35 38.69 -21.07
CA SER A 307 2.43 38.14 -21.90
C SER A 307 1.85 37.38 -23.10
N SER A 308 2.52 37.49 -24.24
CA SER A 308 2.05 36.92 -25.51
C SER A 308 2.56 35.49 -25.71
N CYS A 309 2.10 34.58 -24.85
CA CYS A 309 2.48 33.18 -24.90
C CYS A 309 1.49 32.34 -25.72
N ILE A 310 1.99 31.37 -26.48
CA ILE A 310 1.19 30.37 -27.18
C ILE A 310 1.53 28.96 -26.70
N LYS A 311 0.51 28.08 -26.73
CA LYS A 311 0.69 26.63 -26.55
C LYS A 311 1.39 26.04 -27.77
N VAL A 312 2.44 25.24 -27.54
CA VAL A 312 3.22 24.57 -28.59
C VAL A 312 2.76 23.13 -28.71
N THR A 313 2.20 22.74 -29.86
CA THR A 313 1.72 21.37 -30.13
C THR A 313 2.52 20.64 -31.19
N ASP A 314 3.40 21.34 -31.91
CA ASP A 314 4.18 20.78 -33.01
C ASP A 314 5.45 21.60 -33.28
N LYS A 315 6.35 21.01 -34.07
CA LYS A 315 7.69 21.59 -34.31
C LYS A 315 7.66 22.90 -35.10
N SER A 316 6.58 23.26 -35.81
CA SER A 316 6.55 24.51 -36.57
C SER A 316 6.61 25.76 -35.69
N ALA A 317 6.32 25.63 -34.39
CA ALA A 317 6.43 26.72 -33.44
C ALA A 317 7.88 26.99 -32.99
N LEU A 318 8.83 26.07 -33.23
CA LEU A 318 10.23 26.16 -32.82
C LEU A 318 11.08 26.83 -33.89
N SER A 319 12.09 27.61 -33.47
CA SER A 319 13.11 28.12 -34.37
C SER A 319 14.17 27.05 -34.67
N ASP A 320 14.92 27.23 -35.76
CA ASP A 320 16.04 26.35 -36.13
C ASP A 320 17.09 26.28 -35.01
N ALA A 321 17.30 27.39 -34.29
CA ALA A 321 18.19 27.45 -33.14
C ALA A 321 17.70 26.55 -31.99
N ALA A 322 16.40 26.60 -31.66
CA ALA A 322 15.81 25.75 -30.63
C ALA A 322 15.90 24.26 -31.01
N ILE A 323 15.60 23.92 -32.26
CA ILE A 323 15.70 22.54 -32.76
C ILE A 323 17.15 22.04 -32.70
N LYS A 324 18.12 22.88 -33.12
CA LYS A 324 19.55 22.55 -33.05
C LYS A 324 20.06 22.38 -31.61
N ALA A 325 19.50 23.11 -30.65
CA ALA A 325 19.76 22.95 -29.22
C ALA A 325 19.12 21.69 -28.60
N GLY A 326 18.38 20.91 -29.41
CA GLY A 326 17.77 19.65 -29.02
C GLY A 326 16.38 19.79 -28.38
N TYR A 327 15.73 20.95 -28.51
CA TYR A 327 14.35 21.12 -28.08
C TYR A 327 13.39 20.42 -29.03
N THR A 328 12.35 19.82 -28.46
CA THR A 328 11.33 19.08 -29.20
C THR A 328 9.95 19.68 -28.96
N ALA A 329 9.02 19.37 -29.84
CA ALA A 329 7.62 19.70 -29.67
C ALA A 329 6.80 18.48 -30.10
N GLN A 330 5.78 18.16 -29.31
CA GLN A 330 4.83 17.09 -29.55
C GLN A 330 3.46 17.58 -29.11
N ASN A 331 2.40 17.02 -29.69
CA ASN A 331 1.05 17.40 -29.33
C ASN A 331 0.77 16.97 -27.89
N TRP A 332 0.09 17.83 -27.13
CA TRP A 332 -0.29 17.55 -25.75
C TRP A 332 -1.63 18.20 -25.44
N ILE A 333 -2.42 17.51 -24.63
CA ILE A 333 -3.82 17.89 -24.35
C ILE A 333 -3.85 18.95 -23.25
N GLY A 334 -3.03 18.78 -22.22
CA GLY A 334 -3.02 19.60 -21.01
C GLY A 334 -3.76 18.92 -19.87
N ALA A 335 -4.09 19.68 -18.83
CA ALA A 335 -4.86 19.18 -17.71
C ALA A 335 -6.34 19.00 -18.11
N THR A 336 -6.94 17.88 -17.73
CA THR A 336 -8.38 17.64 -17.83
C THR A 336 -8.87 16.99 -16.53
N ASP A 337 -10.14 17.17 -16.21
CA ASP A 337 -10.75 16.72 -14.95
C ASP A 337 -10.85 15.20 -14.77
N THR A 338 -10.45 14.41 -15.76
CA THR A 338 -10.53 12.94 -15.71
C THR A 338 -9.21 12.26 -15.99
N ASN A 339 -8.19 13.03 -16.37
CA ASN A 339 -6.89 12.50 -16.69
C ASN A 339 -6.10 12.24 -15.39
N THR A 340 -5.68 10.99 -15.19
CA THR A 340 -4.94 10.56 -13.99
C THR A 340 -3.51 10.17 -14.34
N GLY A 341 -2.59 10.48 -13.43
CA GLY A 341 -1.17 10.13 -13.50
C GLY A 341 -0.73 9.44 -12.23
N ASN A 342 0.34 8.64 -12.30
CA ASN A 342 0.87 7.96 -11.12
C ASN A 342 1.88 8.86 -10.39
N ILE A 343 1.54 9.26 -9.17
CA ILE A 343 2.38 10.09 -8.29
C ILE A 343 3.17 9.27 -7.25
N GLY A 344 3.17 7.94 -7.38
CA GLY A 344 3.98 7.03 -6.56
C GLY A 344 3.39 6.71 -5.19
N LEU A 345 2.10 6.98 -4.96
CA LEU A 345 1.43 6.59 -3.73
C LEU A 345 1.20 5.07 -3.67
N PRO A 346 1.15 4.48 -2.45
CA PRO A 346 0.78 3.08 -2.28
C PRO A 346 -0.63 2.80 -2.79
N THR A 347 -0.85 1.61 -3.36
CA THR A 347 -2.14 1.22 -3.94
C THR A 347 -3.23 0.94 -2.90
N VAL A 348 -2.85 0.78 -1.63
CA VAL A 348 -3.76 0.55 -0.49
C VAL A 348 -3.24 1.34 0.70
N ILE A 349 -4.11 2.13 1.31
CA ILE A 349 -3.82 2.91 2.52
C ILE A 349 -4.78 2.46 3.61
N SER A 350 -4.25 2.02 4.76
CA SER A 350 -5.06 1.62 5.91
C SER A 350 -5.26 2.81 6.86
N ILE A 351 -6.53 3.18 7.06
CA ILE A 351 -6.94 4.27 7.93
C ILE A 351 -7.64 3.68 9.14
N SER A 352 -7.14 3.96 10.34
CA SER A 352 -7.72 3.54 11.60
C SER A 352 -8.63 4.61 12.17
N ASN A 353 -9.75 4.20 12.77
CA ASN A 353 -10.63 5.08 13.53
C ASN A 353 -10.13 5.30 14.97
N SER A 354 -9.01 4.70 15.36
CA SER A 354 -8.45 4.84 16.70
C SER A 354 -7.59 6.09 16.83
N GLU A 355 -8.02 7.01 17.70
CA GLU A 355 -7.27 8.22 18.07
C GLU A 355 -5.97 7.91 18.85
N THR A 356 -5.79 6.67 19.31
CA THR A 356 -4.59 6.25 20.05
C THR A 356 -3.57 5.53 19.16
N PHE A 357 -4.03 4.75 18.18
CA PHE A 357 -3.16 4.00 17.26
C PHE A 357 -2.75 4.83 16.05
N GLN A 358 -3.66 5.63 15.49
CA GLN A 358 -3.41 6.53 14.36
C GLN A 358 -4.06 7.89 14.64
N PRO A 359 -3.45 8.72 15.51
CA PRO A 359 -4.00 10.02 15.86
C PRO A 359 -4.05 10.97 14.67
N SER A 360 -4.86 12.02 14.77
CA SER A 360 -4.80 13.14 13.83
C SER A 360 -3.38 13.71 13.70
N GLY A 361 -3.02 14.08 12.47
CA GLY A 361 -1.70 14.53 12.06
C GLY A 361 -0.76 13.43 11.60
N THR A 362 -1.17 12.15 11.66
CA THR A 362 -0.32 11.03 11.20
C THR A 362 -0.21 11.06 9.68
N LEU A 363 1.01 11.06 9.13
CA LEU A 363 1.24 10.87 7.70
C LEU A 363 0.85 9.43 7.30
N LEU A 364 -0.12 9.31 6.39
CA LEU A 364 -0.64 8.05 5.87
C LEU A 364 0.17 7.56 4.66
N ALA A 365 0.50 8.48 3.76
CA ALA A 365 1.23 8.20 2.55
C ALA A 365 1.85 9.49 2.00
N SER A 366 2.95 9.37 1.28
CA SER A 366 3.54 10.48 0.53
C SER A 366 4.10 9.98 -0.80
N GLY A 367 4.16 10.88 -1.78
CA GLY A 367 4.65 10.60 -3.12
C GLY A 367 5.09 11.88 -3.83
N ILE A 368 6.02 11.74 -4.77
CA ILE A 368 6.46 12.87 -5.60
C ILE A 368 5.87 12.71 -7.00
N GLY A 369 4.95 13.60 -7.35
CA GLY A 369 4.48 13.78 -8.71
C GLY A 369 5.54 14.49 -9.52
N ASN A 370 6.28 13.74 -10.35
CA ASN A 370 7.24 14.32 -11.28
C ASN A 370 6.49 14.91 -12.49
N PHE A 371 6.70 16.19 -12.79
CA PHE A 371 5.96 16.89 -13.86
C PHE A 371 6.14 16.24 -15.24
N LEU A 372 7.30 15.63 -15.49
CA LEU A 372 7.61 14.97 -16.76
C LEU A 372 6.92 13.61 -16.88
N THR A 373 6.94 12.80 -15.82
CA THR A 373 6.53 11.39 -15.88
C THR A 373 5.16 11.10 -15.30
N ALA A 374 4.66 11.94 -14.39
CA ALA A 374 3.31 11.85 -13.84
C ALA A 374 2.27 12.58 -14.73
N ALA A 375 2.73 13.17 -15.84
CA ALA A 375 1.85 13.75 -16.86
C ALA A 375 0.96 12.67 -17.51
N THR A 376 -0.23 13.10 -17.91
CA THR A 376 -1.30 12.19 -18.31
C THR A 376 -1.12 11.70 -19.75
N GLY A 377 -1.23 10.39 -19.94
CA GLY A 377 -1.23 9.72 -21.26
C GLY A 377 0.14 9.52 -21.92
N THR A 378 1.05 10.48 -21.84
CA THR A 378 2.42 10.34 -22.39
C THR A 378 3.39 11.21 -21.60
N PRO A 379 4.50 10.65 -21.07
CA PRO A 379 5.53 11.43 -20.40
C PRO A 379 6.09 12.51 -21.31
N TYR A 380 6.33 13.70 -20.75
CA TYR A 380 7.07 14.75 -21.44
C TYR A 380 8.55 14.41 -21.45
N SER A 381 9.24 14.67 -22.56
CA SER A 381 10.69 14.75 -22.53
C SER A 381 11.11 16.04 -21.82
N SER A 382 12.25 16.04 -21.12
CA SER A 382 12.73 17.23 -20.41
C SER A 382 12.83 18.46 -21.30
N LYS A 383 13.24 18.29 -22.56
CA LYS A 383 13.38 19.36 -23.56
C LYS A 383 12.15 19.54 -24.46
N GLN A 384 11.00 18.95 -24.13
CA GLN A 384 9.76 19.20 -24.87
C GLN A 384 9.24 20.59 -24.50
N VAL A 385 9.14 21.48 -25.49
CA VAL A 385 8.60 22.82 -25.31
C VAL A 385 7.08 22.75 -25.21
N LEU A 386 6.54 23.34 -24.14
CA LEU A 386 5.10 23.43 -23.90
C LEU A 386 4.54 24.78 -24.31
N TYR A 387 5.30 25.86 -24.07
CA TYR A 387 4.89 27.23 -24.38
C TYR A 387 6.00 28.00 -25.10
N ARG A 388 5.58 28.91 -25.98
CA ARG A 388 6.45 29.89 -26.62
C ARG A 388 5.93 31.29 -26.37
N CYS A 389 6.76 32.17 -25.84
CA CYS A 389 6.44 33.56 -25.53
C CYS A 389 7.35 34.51 -26.29
N ASP A 390 6.98 35.79 -26.38
CA ASP A 390 7.87 36.82 -26.90
C ASP A 390 9.07 37.03 -25.95
N SER A 391 10.26 37.25 -26.50
CA SER A 391 11.47 37.58 -25.76
C SER A 391 11.32 38.78 -24.82
N ALA A 392 10.44 39.73 -25.14
CA ALA A 392 10.14 40.89 -24.31
C ALA A 392 9.42 40.54 -23.00
N ASP A 393 8.88 39.33 -22.88
CA ASP A 393 8.12 38.88 -21.73
C ASP A 393 8.95 38.14 -20.67
N ALA A 394 10.29 38.07 -20.80
CA ALA A 394 11.18 37.34 -19.89
C ALA A 394 10.93 37.60 -18.38
N GLY A 395 10.52 38.81 -18.00
CA GLY A 395 10.20 39.18 -16.61
C GLY A 395 8.75 38.94 -16.18
N LYS A 396 7.90 38.39 -17.05
CA LYS A 396 6.45 38.25 -16.86
C LYS A 396 5.97 36.79 -16.97
N LEU A 397 6.88 35.82 -16.88
CA LEU A 397 6.57 34.40 -17.02
C LEU A 397 6.51 33.76 -15.63
N TYR A 398 5.38 33.15 -15.30
CA TYR A 398 5.13 32.59 -13.98
C TYR A 398 4.61 31.16 -14.10
N GLU A 399 5.11 30.28 -13.24
CA GLU A 399 4.40 29.05 -12.90
C GLU A 399 3.38 29.39 -11.83
N MET A 400 2.10 29.13 -12.11
CA MET A 400 1.03 29.29 -11.15
C MET A 400 0.60 27.94 -10.59
N TYR A 401 0.28 27.87 -9.31
CA TYR A 401 -0.17 26.63 -8.68
C TYR A 401 -1.21 26.87 -7.58
N SER A 402 -2.16 25.95 -7.46
CA SER A 402 -3.27 26.02 -6.49
C SER A 402 -3.88 24.65 -6.18
N THR A 403 -4.58 24.53 -5.06
CA THR A 403 -5.47 23.38 -4.82
C THR A 403 -6.75 23.53 -5.64
N ASN A 404 -7.56 22.47 -5.73
CA ASN A 404 -8.86 22.55 -6.39
C ASN A 404 -9.88 23.28 -5.51
N GLY A 405 -9.81 24.62 -5.56
CA GLY A 405 -10.44 25.53 -4.61
C GLY A 405 -11.96 25.70 -4.74
N ASP A 406 -12.58 25.14 -5.77
CA ASP A 406 -14.04 25.08 -5.97
C ASP A 406 -14.65 23.81 -5.37
N SER A 407 -13.85 22.77 -5.12
CA SER A 407 -14.30 21.50 -4.56
C SER A 407 -14.18 21.46 -3.04
N ALA A 408 -15.33 21.27 -2.37
CA ALA A 408 -15.42 21.10 -0.92
C ALA A 408 -14.56 19.95 -0.38
N PHE A 409 -14.22 18.98 -1.22
CA PHE A 409 -13.54 17.73 -0.87
C PHE A 409 -12.16 17.59 -1.52
N ALA A 410 -11.70 18.60 -2.27
CA ALA A 410 -10.43 18.53 -3.00
C ALA A 410 -9.64 19.85 -2.98
N GLY A 411 -9.81 20.69 -1.95
CA GLY A 411 -8.98 21.90 -1.83
C GLY A 411 -9.69 23.19 -1.42
N ALA A 412 -11.02 23.20 -1.29
CA ALA A 412 -11.73 24.42 -0.89
C ALA A 412 -11.63 24.73 0.61
N PHE A 413 -11.51 23.71 1.47
CA PHE A 413 -11.51 23.87 2.93
C PHE A 413 -10.22 23.33 3.55
N PHE A 414 -9.54 24.17 4.32
CA PHE A 414 -8.34 23.77 5.06
C PHE A 414 -8.75 23.08 6.38
N THR A 415 -7.91 22.18 6.86
CA THR A 415 -8.05 21.62 8.21
C THR A 415 -7.08 22.31 9.17
N PRO A 416 -7.51 22.72 10.39
CA PRO A 416 -6.59 23.26 11.39
C PRO A 416 -5.70 22.18 12.03
N GLU A 417 -5.99 20.90 11.78
CA GLU A 417 -5.27 19.78 12.40
C GLU A 417 -3.90 19.54 11.78
N VAL A 418 -3.73 19.89 10.50
CA VAL A 418 -2.46 19.77 9.78
C VAL A 418 -2.24 21.04 8.97
N GLU A 419 -1.15 21.74 9.25
CA GLU A 419 -0.79 22.98 8.58
C GLU A 419 -0.62 22.76 7.07
N GLY A 420 -1.27 23.62 6.27
CA GLY A 420 -1.23 23.58 4.81
C GLY A 420 -2.05 22.45 4.19
N ALA A 421 -2.76 21.66 4.98
CA ALA A 421 -3.58 20.54 4.48
C ALA A 421 -5.04 20.95 4.27
N TYR A 422 -5.65 20.31 3.27
CA TYR A 422 -7.03 20.48 2.87
C TYR A 422 -7.79 19.17 3.02
N TYR A 423 -9.09 19.25 3.28
CA TYR A 423 -9.92 18.06 3.35
C TYR A 423 -9.88 17.27 2.05
N ASP A 424 -9.90 15.95 2.20
CA ASP A 424 -9.88 14.98 1.12
C ASP A 424 -11.30 14.44 0.85
N VAL A 425 -11.47 13.72 -0.27
CA VAL A 425 -12.69 12.97 -0.55
C VAL A 425 -12.84 11.78 0.41
N GLU A 426 -11.71 11.26 0.87
CA GLU A 426 -11.65 10.19 1.84
C GLU A 426 -11.98 10.68 3.25
N ARG A 427 -12.79 9.89 3.96
CA ARG A 427 -13.16 10.22 5.33
C ARG A 427 -11.94 10.18 6.23
N ASN A 428 -11.84 11.16 7.14
CA ASN A 428 -10.73 11.24 8.09
C ASN A 428 -9.36 11.43 7.42
N VAL A 429 -9.32 11.94 6.18
CA VAL A 429 -8.09 12.23 5.45
C VAL A 429 -8.03 13.71 5.09
N ALA A 430 -6.84 14.27 5.18
CA ALA A 430 -6.49 15.57 4.62
C ALA A 430 -5.25 15.44 3.75
N VAL A 431 -5.12 16.28 2.74
CA VAL A 431 -4.01 16.26 1.80
C VAL A 431 -3.30 17.57 1.74
N ARG A 432 -1.98 17.50 1.62
CA ARG A 432 -1.10 18.64 1.49
C ARG A 432 -0.24 18.46 0.24
N MET A 433 -0.13 19.52 -0.55
CA MET A 433 0.74 19.56 -1.71
C MET A 433 1.79 20.65 -1.52
N THR A 434 3.02 20.35 -1.89
CA THR A 434 4.15 21.28 -1.78
C THR A 434 4.80 21.45 -3.14
N ASN A 435 5.00 22.70 -3.57
CA ASN A 435 5.78 23.01 -4.76
C ASN A 435 7.26 22.82 -4.39
N LEU A 436 7.92 21.81 -4.97
CA LEU A 436 9.30 21.49 -4.60
C LEU A 436 10.34 22.52 -5.03
N SER A 437 10.00 23.42 -5.96
CA SER A 437 10.88 24.51 -6.37
C SER A 437 10.85 25.70 -5.42
N THR A 438 9.69 26.02 -4.83
CA THR A 438 9.57 27.10 -3.83
C THR A 438 9.68 26.60 -2.38
N GLY A 439 9.37 25.33 -2.14
CA GLY A 439 9.15 24.78 -0.79
C GLY A 439 7.81 25.19 -0.16
N GLU A 440 6.95 25.91 -0.90
CA GLU A 440 5.68 26.39 -0.36
C GLU A 440 4.53 25.41 -0.55
N TYR A 441 3.62 25.40 0.42
CA TYR A 441 2.36 24.68 0.29
C TYR A 441 1.44 25.35 -0.73
N TYR A 442 0.72 24.49 -1.46
CA TYR A 442 -0.38 24.88 -2.31
C TYR A 442 -1.47 25.50 -1.44
N SER A 443 -2.17 26.49 -1.99
CA SER A 443 -3.34 27.09 -1.36
C SER A 443 -4.56 27.06 -2.28
N ARG A 444 -5.73 27.26 -1.68
CA ARG A 444 -6.99 27.49 -2.40
C ARG A 444 -6.88 28.62 -3.43
N PHE A 445 -6.11 29.65 -3.10
CA PHE A 445 -5.83 30.75 -4.00
C PHE A 445 -4.56 30.45 -4.80
N TRP A 446 -4.54 30.91 -6.06
CA TRP A 446 -3.38 30.80 -6.92
C TRP A 446 -2.18 31.49 -6.29
N LYS A 447 -1.08 30.75 -6.22
CA LYS A 447 0.26 31.26 -5.96
C LYS A 447 1.03 31.25 -7.26
N GLU A 448 2.04 32.09 -7.34
CA GLU A 448 2.89 32.24 -8.52
C GLU A 448 4.37 32.14 -8.13
N ARG A 449 5.14 31.46 -8.97
CA ARG A 449 6.60 31.44 -8.94
C ARG A 449 7.09 32.01 -10.26
N GLN A 450 7.86 33.09 -10.21
CA GLN A 450 8.47 33.65 -11.41
C GLN A 450 9.50 32.66 -11.96
N LEU A 451 9.42 32.36 -13.26
CA LEU A 451 10.44 31.58 -13.94
C LEU A 451 11.65 32.47 -14.26
N THR A 452 12.85 31.90 -14.22
CA THR A 452 14.11 32.58 -14.53
C THR A 452 14.72 32.06 -15.83
N ALA A 453 15.70 32.79 -16.36
CA ALA A 453 16.37 32.46 -17.62
C ALA A 453 16.99 31.05 -17.66
N ASP A 454 17.33 30.47 -16.51
CA ASP A 454 17.86 29.10 -16.40
C ASP A 454 16.80 28.02 -16.71
N SER A 455 15.52 28.38 -16.66
CA SER A 455 14.40 27.46 -16.85
C SER A 455 13.97 27.33 -18.32
N TRP A 456 14.54 28.12 -19.24
CA TRP A 456 14.10 28.14 -20.64
C TRP A 456 15.24 28.30 -21.64
N PHE A 457 14.90 28.10 -22.91
CA PHE A 457 15.76 28.50 -24.03
C PHE A 457 15.19 29.75 -24.68
N GLN A 458 16.06 30.65 -25.13
CA GLN A 458 15.66 31.90 -25.75
C GLN A 458 16.50 32.16 -27.00
N ASP A 459 15.85 32.67 -28.04
CA ASP A 459 16.51 33.30 -29.18
C ASP A 459 16.18 34.80 -29.25
N ASP A 460 16.57 35.48 -30.33
CA ASP A 460 16.39 36.92 -30.49
C ASP A 460 14.92 37.38 -30.46
N LYS A 461 13.97 36.47 -30.65
CA LYS A 461 12.55 36.79 -30.81
C LYS A 461 11.66 36.09 -29.78
N TYR A 462 11.99 34.87 -29.39
CA TYR A 462 11.12 34.02 -28.61
C TYR A 462 11.81 33.36 -27.41
N ILE A 463 11.02 33.16 -26.37
CA ILE A 463 11.32 32.30 -25.22
C ILE A 463 10.56 30.99 -25.37
N TYR A 464 11.24 29.88 -25.16
CA TYR A 464 10.72 28.52 -25.27
C TYR A 464 10.76 27.85 -23.90
N ILE A 465 9.60 27.61 -23.31
CA ILE A 465 9.44 27.01 -21.98
C ILE A 465 9.37 25.48 -22.11
N PRO A 466 10.41 24.74 -21.72
CA PRO A 466 10.38 23.29 -21.68
C PRO A 466 9.53 22.76 -20.53
N ALA A 467 9.06 21.53 -20.64
CA ALA A 467 8.37 20.82 -19.57
C ALA A 467 9.21 20.72 -18.28
N SER A 468 10.54 20.69 -18.39
CA SER A 468 11.44 20.67 -17.23
C SER A 468 11.48 21.99 -16.43
N ALA A 469 10.88 23.07 -16.93
CA ALA A 469 10.82 24.35 -16.23
C ALA A 469 9.87 24.30 -15.00
N PHE A 470 8.87 23.41 -15.06
CA PHE A 470 7.83 23.29 -14.06
C PHE A 470 8.28 22.45 -12.87
N SER A 471 7.76 22.80 -11.70
CA SER A 471 8.09 22.14 -10.45
C SER A 471 7.45 20.76 -10.36
N ASN A 472 8.19 19.84 -9.72
CA ASN A 472 7.58 18.64 -9.17
C ASN A 472 6.73 18.98 -7.94
N VAL A 473 5.79 18.09 -7.61
CA VAL A 473 4.86 18.26 -6.49
C VAL A 473 5.08 17.14 -5.49
N LEU A 474 5.36 17.49 -4.24
CA LEU A 474 5.25 16.54 -3.12
C LEU A 474 3.79 16.49 -2.69
N TYR A 475 3.21 15.29 -2.71
CA TYR A 475 1.86 15.02 -2.27
C TYR A 475 1.89 14.18 -1.00
N GLU A 476 1.22 14.65 0.04
CA GLU A 476 1.17 14.01 1.36
C GLU A 476 -0.29 13.83 1.80
N MET A 477 -0.60 12.64 2.32
CA MET A 477 -1.90 12.31 2.89
C MET A 477 -1.76 12.15 4.39
N PHE A 478 -2.66 12.77 5.15
CA PHE A 478 -2.65 12.76 6.61
C PHE A 478 -3.97 12.23 7.16
N LYS A 479 -3.88 11.50 8.27
CA LYS A 479 -5.01 11.19 9.11
C LYS A 479 -5.46 12.46 9.82
N ILE A 480 -6.76 12.71 9.82
CA ILE A 480 -7.41 13.76 10.61
C ILE A 480 -8.62 13.21 11.35
N ASP A 481 -8.98 13.81 12.48
CA ASP A 481 -10.12 13.39 13.28
C ASP A 481 -11.41 14.07 12.82
N SER A 482 -11.30 15.27 12.24
CA SER A 482 -12.44 15.96 11.64
C SER A 482 -13.10 15.11 10.54
N ARG A 483 -14.43 15.08 10.61
CA ARG A 483 -15.34 14.44 9.65
C ARG A 483 -16.27 15.48 9.05
N LYS A 484 -15.77 16.70 8.84
CA LYS A 484 -16.60 17.84 8.42
C LYS A 484 -16.87 17.83 6.92
N TYR A 485 -15.87 17.49 6.12
CA TYR A 485 -15.94 17.45 4.66
C TYR A 485 -15.28 16.16 4.18
N PHE A 486 -16.06 15.29 3.54
CA PHE A 486 -15.63 14.06 2.87
C PHE A 486 -16.74 13.63 1.91
N ALA A 487 -16.41 12.80 0.91
CA ALA A 487 -17.38 12.23 -0.03
C ALA A 487 -17.69 10.75 0.27
N TYR A 488 -16.66 9.98 0.61
CA TYR A 488 -16.77 8.54 0.85
C TYR A 488 -17.03 8.22 2.33
N GLN A 489 -17.78 7.15 2.62
CA GLN A 489 -18.26 6.82 3.97
C GLN A 489 -17.98 5.38 4.39
N ASN A 490 -17.65 4.50 3.47
CA ASN A 490 -17.54 3.08 3.75
C ASN A 490 -16.20 2.76 4.43
N PRO A 491 -16.09 1.62 5.12
CA PRO A 491 -14.83 1.18 5.72
C PRO A 491 -13.73 0.83 4.72
N MET A 492 -14.11 0.60 3.45
CA MET A 492 -13.21 0.29 2.36
C MET A 492 -13.78 0.93 1.10
N ASP A 493 -13.14 2.01 0.65
CA ASP A 493 -13.52 2.73 -0.56
C ASP A 493 -12.34 2.73 -1.53
N ARG A 494 -12.68 2.67 -2.82
CA ARG A 494 -11.72 2.94 -3.89
C ARG A 494 -11.89 4.42 -4.22
N ASP A 495 -10.80 5.20 -4.11
CA ASP A 495 -10.82 6.58 -4.61
C ASP A 495 -11.04 6.53 -6.14
N THR A 496 -12.28 6.79 -6.55
CA THR A 496 -12.67 6.94 -7.96
C THR A 496 -12.92 8.40 -8.30
N TRP A 497 -12.50 9.33 -7.44
CA TRP A 497 -12.70 10.75 -7.66
C TRP A 497 -11.83 11.22 -8.81
N THR A 498 -12.46 11.75 -9.84
CA THR A 498 -11.74 12.10 -11.08
C THR A 498 -11.14 13.50 -11.03
N GLN A 499 -11.80 14.45 -10.33
CA GLN A 499 -11.32 15.83 -10.31
C GLN A 499 -9.96 15.93 -9.60
N PRO A 500 -9.09 16.85 -10.05
CA PRO A 500 -7.73 16.93 -9.53
C PRO A 500 -7.67 17.45 -8.09
N ARG A 501 -6.60 17.02 -7.40
CA ARG A 501 -5.99 17.58 -6.18
C ARG A 501 -5.78 19.09 -6.21
N GLY A 502 -5.23 19.52 -7.33
CA GLY A 502 -4.70 20.84 -7.54
C GLY A 502 -4.17 20.96 -8.96
N TYR A 503 -3.75 22.17 -9.29
CA TYR A 503 -3.41 22.57 -10.63
C TYR A 503 -2.03 23.22 -10.66
N ILE A 504 -1.38 23.05 -11.80
CA ILE A 504 -0.24 23.85 -12.23
C ILE A 504 -0.64 24.50 -13.55
N ALA A 505 -0.40 25.80 -13.67
CA ALA A 505 -0.71 26.62 -14.83
C ALA A 505 0.49 27.51 -15.17
N PHE A 506 0.43 28.11 -16.36
CA PHE A 506 1.45 29.00 -16.90
C PHE A 506 0.79 30.21 -17.53
#